data_AF-A0AAU9VHQ6-F1
#
_entry.id   AF-A0AAU9VHQ6-F1
#
_cell.length_a   1.000
_cell.length_b   1.000
_cell.length_c   1.000
_cell.angle_alpha   90.00
_cell.angle_beta   90.00
_cell.angle_gamma   90.00
#
_symmetry.space_group_name_H-M   'P 1'
#
loop_
_entity.id
_entity.type
_entity.pdbx_description
1 polymer ?
#
loop_
_entity_poly.entity_id
_entity_poly.type
_entity_poly.pdbx_seq_one_letter_code
_entity_poly.pdbx_strand_id
1 'polypeptide(L)'
;MDYLKLFMIFVVAFIAIQLLIRLLGKRASDKAMKAFMESDTPTFTKNIDSWLAKLTIPTFNRNFFKLNYFMSVNDSEQVQSIAQSMEKLHMNRNQKLEYLMKLYEYALMRDEVESTKQALEALRTFIRESDMDNRTQLLEKLDLDESIFINHDMDSLAAIDTLIEQSPEELKGVWYFRKAMILEENGHDQRALTEIERAMRHEPLEINKEQYQVLKDQILKK
;
A
#
# COMPACT_ATOMS: atom_id res chain seq x y z
N MET A 1 3.37 32.20 48.39
CA MET A 1 2.63 31.73 47.20
C MET A 1 2.12 30.34 47.50
N ASP A 2 0.84 30.10 47.26
CA ASP A 2 0.18 28.85 47.59
C ASP A 2 0.60 27.78 46.58
N TYR A 3 1.41 26.81 47.00
CA TYR A 3 2.01 25.80 46.11
C TYR A 3 0.96 25.06 45.26
N LEU A 4 -0.27 24.95 45.76
CA LEU A 4 -1.42 24.39 45.06
C LEU A 4 -1.81 25.21 43.82
N LYS A 5 -1.78 26.56 43.92
CA LYS A 5 -2.07 27.46 42.79
C LYS A 5 -0.97 27.40 41.74
N LEU A 6 0.29 27.35 42.17
CA LEU A 6 1.43 27.21 41.27
C LEU A 6 1.38 25.88 40.51
N PHE A 7 1.09 24.79 41.22
CA PHE A 7 0.90 23.45 40.65
C PHE A 7 -0.26 23.41 39.64
N MET A 8 -1.42 24.00 39.96
CA MET A 8 -2.54 24.08 39.02
C MET A 8 -2.18 24.87 37.76
N ILE A 9 -1.43 25.96 37.87
CA ILE A 9 -0.95 26.71 36.70
C ILE A 9 -0.07 25.83 35.81
N PHE A 10 0.85 25.03 36.39
CA PHE A 10 1.68 24.10 35.63
C PHE A 10 0.86 23.01 34.94
N VAL A 11 -0.15 22.43 35.60
CA VAL A 11 -1.03 21.42 35.01
C VAL A 11 -1.82 22.00 33.84
N VAL A 12 -2.42 23.18 34.00
CA VAL A 12 -3.17 23.86 32.93
C VAL A 12 -2.24 24.21 31.76
N ALA A 13 -1.04 24.75 32.04
CA ALA A 13 -0.06 25.05 31.02
C ALA A 13 0.39 23.79 30.26
N PHE A 14 0.62 22.68 30.97
CA PHE A 14 0.99 21.40 30.36
C PHE A 14 -0.11 20.89 29.41
N ILE A 15 -1.38 20.91 29.84
CA ILE A 15 -2.52 20.51 29.00
C ILE A 15 -2.62 21.43 27.77
N ALA A 16 -2.48 22.75 27.95
CA ALA A 16 -2.53 23.70 26.85
C ALA A 16 -1.40 23.46 25.83
N ILE A 17 -0.18 23.16 26.30
CA ILE A 17 0.96 22.79 25.45
C ILE A 17 0.65 21.51 24.67
N GLN A 18 0.11 20.47 25.32
CA GLN A 18 -0.26 19.21 24.66
C GLN A 18 -1.32 19.43 23.55
N LEU A 19 -2.34 20.25 23.82
CA LEU A 19 -3.34 20.61 22.81
C LEU A 19 -2.74 21.40 21.65
N LEU A 20 -1.84 22.34 21.95
CA LEU A 20 -1.15 23.13 20.94
C LEU A 20 -0.25 22.26 20.05
N ILE A 21 0.51 21.33 20.65
CA ILE A 21 1.32 20.34 19.92
C ILE A 21 0.42 19.50 19.01
N ARG A 22 -0.72 19.00 19.49
CA ARG A 22 -1.67 18.23 18.65
C ARG A 22 -2.22 19.04 17.49
N LEU A 23 -2.63 20.28 17.71
CA LEU A 23 -3.15 21.16 16.65
C LEU A 23 -2.09 21.47 15.59
N LEU A 24 -0.86 21.76 16.03
CA LEU A 24 0.25 22.03 15.14
C LEU A 24 0.67 20.79 14.33
N GLY A 25 0.71 19.63 14.98
CA GLY A 25 0.97 18.35 14.31
C GLY A 25 -0.09 18.04 13.26
N LYS A 26 -1.37 18.24 13.58
CA LYS A 26 -2.48 18.08 12.61
C LYS A 26 -2.29 18.97 11.39
N ARG A 27 -1.96 20.26 11.57
CA ARG A 27 -1.70 21.17 10.45
C ARG A 27 -0.54 20.72 9.56
N ALA A 28 0.54 20.21 10.15
CA ALA A 28 1.67 19.69 9.38
C ALA A 28 1.27 18.45 8.56
N SER A 29 0.53 17.52 9.18
CA SER A 29 -0.02 16.34 8.50
C SER A 29 -1.01 16.70 7.39
N ASP A 30 -1.92 17.65 7.62
CA ASP A 30 -2.91 18.09 6.62
C ASP A 30 -2.22 18.71 5.39
N LYS A 31 -1.16 19.51 5.62
CA LYS A 31 -0.36 20.07 4.52
C LYS A 31 0.42 19.00 3.76
N ALA A 32 1.01 18.05 4.47
CA ALA A 32 1.70 16.94 3.84
C ALA A 32 0.71 16.07 3.04
N MET A 33 -0.48 15.79 3.57
CA MET A 33 -1.52 15.04 2.85
C MET A 33 -2.02 15.79 1.62
N LYS A 34 -2.21 17.11 1.71
CA LYS A 34 -2.56 17.90 0.53
C LYS A 34 -1.48 17.79 -0.56
N ALA A 35 -0.21 17.96 -0.18
CA ALA A 35 0.91 17.81 -1.12
C ALA A 35 1.05 16.37 -1.65
N PHE A 36 0.70 15.36 -0.84
CA PHE A 36 0.60 13.97 -1.27
C PHE A 36 -0.40 13.82 -2.40
N MET A 37 -1.63 14.32 -2.21
CA MET A 37 -2.70 14.25 -3.22
C MET A 37 -2.35 15.01 -4.50
N GLU A 38 -1.60 16.11 -4.38
CA GLU A 38 -1.15 16.94 -5.51
C GLU A 38 0.16 16.44 -6.14
N SER A 39 0.75 15.35 -5.63
CA SER A 39 2.07 14.84 -6.02
C SER A 39 3.20 15.90 -5.95
N ASP A 40 3.09 16.88 -5.06
CA ASP A 40 4.07 17.96 -4.87
C ASP A 40 5.18 17.51 -3.90
N THR A 41 6.26 16.95 -4.46
CA THR A 41 7.39 16.39 -3.67
C THR A 41 8.09 17.44 -2.81
N PRO A 42 8.45 18.63 -3.34
CA PRO A 42 9.06 19.68 -2.53
C PRO A 42 8.20 20.10 -1.33
N THR A 43 6.90 20.29 -1.54
CA THR A 43 6.00 20.69 -0.44
C THR A 43 5.77 19.55 0.54
N PHE A 44 5.62 18.32 0.06
CA PHE A 44 5.47 17.14 0.90
C PHE A 44 6.68 16.98 1.84
N THR A 45 7.88 16.91 1.26
CA THR A 45 9.14 16.73 2.00
C THR A 45 9.37 17.86 3.01
N LYS A 46 9.18 19.12 2.59
CA LYS A 46 9.30 20.30 3.47
C LYS A 46 8.41 20.21 4.72
N ASN A 47 7.16 19.76 4.57
CA ASN A 47 6.23 19.68 5.68
C ASN A 47 6.51 18.48 6.58
N ILE A 48 6.72 17.30 5.98
CA ILE A 48 6.90 16.04 6.73
C ILE A 48 8.25 15.98 7.45
N ASP A 49 9.30 16.62 6.92
CA ASP A 49 10.63 16.70 7.55
C ASP A 49 10.84 17.93 8.44
N SER A 50 9.81 18.77 8.57
CA SER A 50 9.86 19.93 9.45
C SER A 50 10.13 19.53 10.91
N TRP A 51 10.79 20.41 11.66
CA TRP A 51 11.03 20.18 13.08
C TRP A 51 9.74 19.89 13.85
N LEU A 52 8.67 20.61 13.50
CA LEU A 52 7.37 20.42 14.11
C LEU A 52 6.80 19.03 13.83
N ALA A 53 6.83 18.57 12.57
CA ALA A 53 6.39 17.21 12.22
C ALA A 53 7.22 16.14 12.94
N LYS A 54 8.54 16.34 13.07
CA LYS A 54 9.42 15.43 13.82
C LYS A 54 9.10 15.37 15.32
N LEU A 55 8.67 16.49 15.91
CA LEU A 55 8.26 16.57 17.31
C LEU A 55 6.90 15.91 17.56
N THR A 56 5.96 16.07 16.63
CA THR A 56 4.55 15.70 16.88
C THR A 56 4.13 14.37 16.25
N ILE A 57 4.82 13.92 15.20
CA ILE A 57 4.48 12.69 14.46
C ILE A 57 5.51 11.61 14.82
N PRO A 58 5.06 10.44 15.33
CA PRO A 58 5.94 9.32 15.63
C PRO A 58 6.82 8.93 14.44
N THR A 59 8.05 8.50 14.71
CA THR A 59 9.04 8.17 13.66
C THR A 59 8.53 7.10 12.69
N PHE A 60 7.88 6.04 13.19
CA PHE A 60 7.25 5.03 12.33
C PHE A 60 6.23 5.67 11.39
N ASN A 61 5.21 6.37 11.91
CA ASN A 61 4.15 6.98 11.11
C ASN A 61 4.71 7.96 10.07
N ARG A 62 5.72 8.75 10.44
CA ARG A 62 6.36 9.69 9.53
C ARG A 62 7.06 8.95 8.39
N ASN A 63 7.88 7.96 8.69
CA ASN A 63 8.59 7.19 7.66
C ASN A 63 7.64 6.37 6.81
N PHE A 64 6.60 5.78 7.41
CA PHE A 64 5.55 5.07 6.68
C PHE A 64 4.80 6.00 5.73
N PHE A 65 4.51 7.23 6.14
CA PHE A 65 3.87 8.21 5.25
C PHE A 65 4.76 8.61 4.07
N LYS A 66 6.07 8.80 4.33
CA LYS A 66 7.06 9.02 3.26
C LYS A 66 7.14 7.81 2.33
N LEU A 67 7.16 6.59 2.86
CA LEU A 67 7.17 5.36 2.09
C LEU A 67 5.99 5.32 1.12
N ASN A 68 4.77 5.53 1.62
CA ASN A 68 3.55 5.62 0.81
C ASN A 68 3.66 6.68 -0.30
N TYR A 69 4.20 7.85 0.02
CA TYR A 69 4.32 8.95 -0.93
C TYR A 69 5.29 8.64 -2.07
N PHE A 70 6.49 8.18 -1.73
CA PHE A 70 7.49 7.88 -2.75
C PHE A 70 7.11 6.65 -3.58
N MET A 71 6.35 5.71 -3.02
CA MET A 71 5.69 4.65 -3.80
C MET A 71 4.69 5.24 -4.80
N SER A 72 3.84 6.19 -4.40
CA SER A 72 2.82 6.76 -5.29
C SER A 72 3.39 7.62 -6.41
N VAL A 73 4.54 8.26 -6.22
CA VAL A 73 5.25 9.00 -7.28
C VAL A 73 6.32 8.16 -7.99
N ASN A 74 6.35 6.84 -7.72
CA ASN A 74 7.28 5.87 -8.31
C ASN A 74 8.77 6.23 -8.18
N ASP A 75 9.17 6.84 -7.06
CA ASP A 75 10.56 7.16 -6.75
C ASP A 75 11.22 5.99 -6.01
N SER A 76 11.74 5.02 -6.78
CA SER A 76 12.30 3.78 -6.25
C SER A 76 13.52 3.98 -5.34
N GLU A 77 14.34 5.00 -5.61
CA GLU A 77 15.53 5.30 -4.81
C GLU A 77 15.11 5.73 -3.39
N GLN A 78 14.14 6.64 -3.29
CA GLN A 78 13.63 7.08 -2.00
C GLN A 78 12.86 5.99 -1.28
N VAL A 79 12.09 5.15 -2.00
CA VAL A 79 11.43 3.98 -1.40
C VAL A 79 12.46 3.06 -0.75
N GLN A 80 13.55 2.72 -1.44
CA GLN A 80 14.60 1.86 -0.91
C GLN A 80 15.28 2.49 0.31
N SER A 81 15.64 3.77 0.23
CA SER A 81 16.26 4.52 1.33
C SER A 81 15.39 4.53 2.59
N ILE A 82 14.08 4.76 2.43
CA ILE A 82 13.14 4.78 3.55
C ILE A 82 12.92 3.36 4.09
N ALA A 83 12.76 2.35 3.24
CA ALA A 83 12.61 0.96 3.67
C ALA A 83 13.79 0.52 4.55
N GLN A 84 15.03 0.76 4.11
CA GLN A 84 16.24 0.48 4.90
C GLN A 84 16.27 1.24 6.23
N SER A 85 15.74 2.47 6.27
CA SER A 85 15.63 3.23 7.51
C SER A 85 14.59 2.65 8.47
N MET A 86 13.49 2.11 7.93
CA MET A 86 12.39 1.53 8.70
C MET A 86 12.76 0.19 9.30
N GLU A 87 13.59 -0.62 8.62
CA GLU A 87 14.12 -1.89 9.16
C GLU A 87 14.89 -1.72 10.47
N LYS A 88 15.50 -0.54 10.67
CA LYS A 88 16.26 -0.20 11.89
C LYS A 88 15.38 0.26 13.05
N LEU A 89 14.08 0.47 12.81
CA LEU A 89 13.14 0.91 13.84
C LEU A 89 12.67 -0.27 14.69
N HIS A 90 12.53 -0.03 16.00
CA HIS A 90 11.80 -0.94 16.86
C HIS A 90 10.29 -0.80 16.57
N MET A 91 9.78 -1.68 15.72
CA MET A 91 8.37 -1.75 15.37
C MET A 91 7.65 -2.74 16.28
N ASN A 92 6.45 -2.38 16.73
CA ASN A 92 5.55 -3.37 17.31
C ASN A 92 5.01 -4.30 16.21
N ARG A 93 4.35 -5.39 16.62
CA ARG A 93 3.83 -6.42 15.69
C ARG A 93 2.92 -5.85 14.59
N ASN A 94 2.01 -4.94 14.94
CA ASN A 94 1.08 -4.35 13.96
C ASN A 94 1.82 -3.44 12.96
N GLN A 95 2.77 -2.65 13.44
CA GLN A 95 3.61 -1.79 12.61
C GLN A 95 4.48 -2.60 11.65
N LYS A 96 5.05 -3.72 12.12
CA LYS A 96 5.86 -4.61 11.29
C LYS A 96 5.00 -5.30 10.23
N LEU A 97 3.78 -5.73 10.59
CA LEU A 97 2.81 -6.29 9.63
C LEU A 97 2.48 -5.27 8.53
N GLU A 98 2.09 -4.06 8.93
CA GLU A 98 1.72 -2.97 8.01
C GLU A 98 2.88 -2.59 7.08
N TYR A 99 4.10 -2.52 7.62
CA TYR A 99 5.30 -2.28 6.83
C TYR A 99 5.57 -3.38 5.80
N LEU A 100 5.53 -4.65 6.20
CA LEU A 100 5.79 -5.78 5.30
C LEU A 100 4.70 -5.94 4.23
N MET A 101 3.42 -5.75 4.59
CA MET A 101 2.32 -5.71 3.62
C MET A 101 2.56 -4.61 2.59
N LYS A 102 3.02 -3.43 3.02
CA LYS A 102 3.26 -2.33 2.11
C LYS A 102 4.41 -2.57 1.14
N LEU A 103 5.48 -3.22 1.58
CA LEU A 103 6.56 -3.65 0.70
C LEU A 103 6.11 -4.70 -0.31
N TYR A 104 5.27 -5.65 0.12
CA TYR A 104 4.69 -6.66 -0.75
C TYR A 104 3.78 -6.02 -1.82
N GLU A 105 2.87 -5.12 -1.44
CA GLU A 105 2.04 -4.35 -2.37
C GLU A 105 2.87 -3.58 -3.38
N TYR A 106 3.99 -2.97 -2.94
CA TYR A 106 4.87 -2.25 -3.83
C TYR A 106 5.60 -3.15 -4.83
N ALA A 107 6.05 -4.32 -4.39
CA ALA A 107 6.65 -5.30 -5.28
C ALA A 107 5.65 -5.79 -6.35
N LEU A 108 4.40 -6.06 -5.95
CA LEU A 108 3.31 -6.40 -6.86
C LEU A 108 3.08 -5.31 -7.92
N MET A 109 3.03 -4.03 -7.51
CA MET A 109 2.81 -2.92 -8.44
C MET A 109 3.93 -2.76 -9.48
N ARG A 110 5.14 -3.24 -9.18
CA ARG A 110 6.28 -3.19 -10.11
C ARG A 110 6.32 -4.38 -11.07
N ASP A 111 5.46 -5.38 -10.86
CA ASP A 111 5.40 -6.63 -11.64
C ASP A 111 6.76 -7.35 -11.72
N GLU A 112 7.59 -7.18 -10.68
CA GLU A 112 8.88 -7.85 -10.54
C GLU A 112 8.68 -9.15 -9.77
N VAL A 113 8.57 -10.28 -10.48
CA VAL A 113 8.24 -11.59 -9.92
C VAL A 113 9.17 -11.98 -8.75
N GLU A 114 10.48 -11.83 -8.92
CA GLU A 114 11.46 -12.24 -7.90
C GLU A 114 11.38 -11.35 -6.64
N SER A 115 11.32 -10.03 -6.82
CA SER A 115 11.13 -9.06 -5.74
C SER A 115 9.83 -9.33 -4.98
N THR A 116 8.76 -9.66 -5.70
CA THR A 116 7.45 -10.01 -5.15
C THR A 116 7.51 -11.28 -4.30
N LYS A 117 8.15 -12.35 -4.80
CA LYS A 117 8.35 -13.60 -4.06
C LYS A 117 9.12 -13.37 -2.75
N GLN A 118 10.18 -12.57 -2.79
CA GLN A 118 10.98 -12.25 -1.61
C GLN A 118 10.17 -11.45 -0.57
N ALA A 119 9.41 -10.43 -1.01
CA ALA A 119 8.55 -9.65 -0.12
C ALA A 119 7.42 -10.51 0.48
N LEU A 120 6.83 -11.40 -0.32
CA LEU A 120 5.80 -12.33 0.10
C LEU A 120 6.31 -13.31 1.17
N GLU A 121 7.48 -13.92 0.97
CA GLU A 121 8.04 -14.87 1.94
C GLU A 121 8.45 -14.18 3.24
N ALA A 122 8.97 -12.95 3.18
CA ALA A 122 9.27 -12.16 4.37
C ALA A 122 8.00 -11.87 5.19
N LEU A 123 6.90 -11.49 4.52
CA LEU A 123 5.60 -11.28 5.15
C LEU A 123 5.03 -12.59 5.72
N ARG A 124 5.10 -13.68 4.96
CA ARG A 124 4.63 -15.01 5.36
C ARG A 124 5.37 -15.55 6.58
N THR A 125 6.70 -15.46 6.58
CA THR A 125 7.56 -15.83 7.71
C THR A 125 7.17 -15.06 8.96
N PHE A 126 7.03 -13.73 8.86
CA PHE A 126 6.63 -12.89 9.98
C PHE A 126 5.26 -13.29 10.55
N ILE A 127 4.27 -13.58 9.70
CA ILE A 127 2.94 -14.01 10.14
C ILE A 127 2.98 -15.39 10.81
N ARG A 128 3.76 -16.34 10.27
CA ARG A 128 3.91 -17.69 10.86
C ARG A 128 4.48 -17.63 12.27
N GLU A 129 5.53 -16.83 12.46
CA GLU A 129 6.26 -16.68 13.72
C GLU A 129 5.54 -15.78 14.73
N SER A 130 4.63 -14.93 14.27
CA SER A 130 3.86 -14.03 15.12
C SER A 130 2.66 -14.74 15.76
N ASP A 131 2.43 -14.42 17.02
CA ASP A 131 1.22 -14.83 17.75
C ASP A 131 0.03 -13.94 17.34
N MET A 132 -0.74 -14.37 16.34
CA MET A 132 -1.89 -13.62 15.79
C MET A 132 -3.13 -14.51 15.72
N ASP A 133 -4.26 -14.02 16.22
CA ASP A 133 -5.53 -14.75 16.20
C ASP A 133 -5.99 -15.08 14.77
N ASN A 134 -5.74 -14.18 13.82
CA ASN A 134 -6.11 -14.31 12.41
C ASN A 134 -4.98 -14.88 11.52
N ARG A 135 -3.95 -15.50 12.11
CA ARG A 135 -2.79 -16.02 11.37
C ARG A 135 -3.17 -16.92 10.20
N THR A 136 -4.06 -17.88 10.42
CA THR A 136 -4.48 -18.83 9.37
C THR A 136 -5.13 -18.11 8.19
N GLN A 137 -6.07 -17.20 8.47
CA GLN A 137 -6.75 -16.42 7.44
C GLN A 137 -5.78 -15.54 6.64
N LEU A 138 -4.79 -14.94 7.31
CA LEU A 138 -3.78 -14.13 6.63
C LEU A 138 -2.90 -14.98 5.71
N LEU A 139 -2.48 -16.17 6.16
CA LEU A 139 -1.69 -17.09 5.34
C LEU A 139 -2.47 -17.59 4.13
N GLU A 140 -3.74 -17.98 4.32
CA GLU A 140 -4.63 -18.38 3.22
C GLU A 140 -4.79 -17.26 2.18
N LYS A 141 -4.90 -16.01 2.63
CA LYS A 141 -4.94 -14.86 1.72
C LYS A 141 -3.64 -14.73 0.93
N LEU A 142 -2.48 -14.90 1.57
CA LEU A 142 -1.19 -14.83 0.89
C LEU A 142 -0.96 -15.97 -0.09
N ASP A 143 -1.47 -17.17 0.20
CA ASP A 143 -1.44 -18.30 -0.73
C ASP A 143 -2.33 -18.03 -1.95
N LEU A 144 -3.51 -17.43 -1.74
CA LEU A 144 -4.37 -16.99 -2.84
C LEU A 144 -3.69 -15.88 -3.67
N ASP A 145 -3.09 -14.88 -3.02
CA ASP A 145 -2.37 -13.82 -3.71
C ASP A 145 -1.20 -14.39 -4.52
N GLU A 146 -0.48 -15.40 -4.00
CA GLU A 146 0.58 -16.10 -4.76
C GLU A 146 0.02 -16.80 -6.01
N SER A 147 -1.08 -17.55 -5.87
CA SER A 147 -1.74 -18.20 -6.99
C SER A 147 -2.18 -17.20 -8.07
N ILE A 148 -2.76 -16.07 -7.67
CA ILE A 148 -3.27 -15.04 -8.59
C ILE A 148 -2.14 -14.21 -9.21
N PHE A 149 -1.18 -13.79 -8.40
CA PHE A 149 -0.23 -12.75 -8.79
C PHE A 149 1.14 -13.27 -9.23
N ILE A 150 1.50 -14.49 -8.86
CA ILE A 150 2.85 -15.02 -9.11
C ILE A 150 2.78 -16.27 -9.99
N ASN A 151 1.90 -17.20 -9.66
CA ASN A 151 1.82 -18.49 -10.35
C ASN A 151 0.86 -18.48 -11.53
N HIS A 152 -0.03 -17.48 -11.60
CA HIS A 152 -1.08 -17.37 -12.62
C HIS A 152 -1.89 -18.67 -12.75
N ASP A 153 -2.31 -19.18 -11.60
CA ASP A 153 -2.96 -20.47 -11.46
C ASP A 153 -4.42 -20.41 -11.94
N MET A 154 -4.80 -21.29 -12.87
CA MET A 154 -6.16 -21.42 -13.38
C MET A 154 -7.17 -21.78 -12.29
N ASP A 155 -6.76 -22.45 -11.21
CA ASP A 155 -7.65 -22.80 -10.09
C ASP A 155 -8.07 -21.55 -9.28
N SER A 156 -7.34 -20.43 -9.42
CA SER A 156 -7.66 -19.17 -8.76
C SER A 156 -8.82 -18.40 -9.42
N LEU A 157 -9.27 -18.80 -10.63
CA LEU A 157 -10.28 -18.05 -11.39
C LEU A 157 -11.62 -17.91 -10.64
N ALA A 158 -12.03 -18.93 -9.88
CA ALA A 158 -13.27 -18.88 -9.09
C ALA A 158 -13.17 -17.87 -7.93
N ALA A 159 -11.98 -17.74 -7.34
CA ALA A 159 -11.72 -16.74 -6.32
C ALA A 159 -11.71 -15.33 -6.93
N ILE A 160 -11.13 -15.16 -8.13
CA ILE A 160 -11.20 -13.89 -8.86
C ILE A 160 -12.64 -13.50 -9.19
N ASP A 161 -13.50 -14.45 -9.58
CA ASP A 161 -14.93 -14.19 -9.81
C ASP A 161 -15.62 -13.68 -8.54
N THR A 162 -15.31 -14.27 -7.38
CA THR A 162 -15.79 -13.79 -6.09
C THR A 162 -15.29 -12.37 -5.79
N LEU A 163 -14.01 -12.08 -6.08
CA LEU A 163 -13.43 -10.74 -5.90
C LEU A 163 -14.09 -9.70 -6.81
N ILE A 164 -14.44 -10.05 -8.05
CA ILE A 164 -15.17 -9.19 -8.98
C ILE A 164 -16.55 -8.84 -8.41
N GLU A 165 -17.29 -9.82 -7.90
CA GLU A 165 -18.64 -9.61 -7.36
C GLU A 165 -18.64 -8.72 -6.12
N GLN A 166 -17.63 -8.86 -5.27
CA GLN A 166 -17.50 -8.12 -4.01
C GLN A 166 -16.85 -6.74 -4.18
N SER A 167 -16.22 -6.47 -5.31
CA SER A 167 -15.49 -5.23 -5.54
C SER A 167 -16.42 -4.07 -5.91
N PRO A 168 -16.10 -2.85 -5.43
CA PRO A 168 -16.62 -1.61 -6.01
C PRO A 168 -16.46 -1.60 -7.52
N GLU A 169 -17.37 -0.92 -8.21
CA GLU A 169 -17.42 -0.89 -9.67
C GLU A 169 -16.10 -0.43 -10.29
N GLU A 170 -15.44 0.54 -9.65
CA GLU A 170 -14.15 1.10 -10.10
C GLU A 170 -12.98 0.11 -10.02
N LEU A 171 -13.10 -0.96 -9.22
CA LEU A 171 -12.04 -1.95 -9.01
C LEU A 171 -12.26 -3.24 -9.82
N LYS A 172 -13.46 -3.44 -10.38
CA LYS A 172 -13.75 -4.63 -11.19
C LYS A 172 -12.86 -4.74 -12.43
N GLY A 173 -12.48 -3.60 -13.02
CA GLY A 173 -11.58 -3.56 -14.17
C GLY A 173 -10.26 -4.29 -13.91
N VAL A 174 -9.65 -4.05 -12.75
CA VAL A 174 -8.37 -4.67 -12.33
C VAL A 174 -8.51 -6.19 -12.21
N TRP A 175 -9.61 -6.69 -11.64
CA TRP A 175 -9.82 -8.13 -11.48
C TRP A 175 -10.13 -8.83 -12.80
N TYR A 176 -10.92 -8.21 -13.68
CA TYR A 176 -11.11 -8.71 -15.05
C TYR A 176 -9.79 -8.76 -15.81
N PHE A 177 -8.95 -7.73 -15.67
CA PHE A 177 -7.62 -7.71 -16.27
C PHE A 177 -6.76 -8.87 -15.76
N ARG A 178 -6.69 -9.08 -14.43
CA ARG A 178 -5.90 -10.18 -13.89
C ARG A 178 -6.42 -11.55 -14.34
N LYS A 179 -7.74 -11.70 -14.42
CA LYS A 179 -8.37 -12.90 -14.99
C LYS A 179 -7.95 -13.13 -16.45
N ALA A 180 -7.91 -12.07 -17.26
CA ALA A 180 -7.51 -12.14 -18.65
C ALA A 180 -6.04 -12.60 -18.80
N MET A 181 -5.13 -12.08 -17.96
CA MET A 181 -3.72 -12.50 -17.96
C MET A 181 -3.57 -13.99 -17.68
N ILE A 182 -4.21 -14.50 -16.63
CA ILE A 182 -4.16 -15.92 -16.28
C ILE A 182 -4.67 -16.79 -17.44
N LEU A 183 -5.77 -16.38 -18.07
CA LEU A 183 -6.32 -17.10 -19.22
C LEU A 183 -5.39 -17.07 -20.44
N GLU A 184 -4.76 -15.94 -20.72
CA GLU A 184 -3.85 -15.75 -21.86
C GLU A 184 -2.60 -16.62 -21.72
N GLU A 185 -1.97 -16.60 -20.55
CA GLU A 185 -0.74 -17.33 -20.30
C GLU A 185 -0.95 -18.86 -20.30
N ASN A 186 -2.18 -19.29 -20.00
CA ASN A 186 -2.62 -20.68 -20.06
C ASN A 186 -3.25 -21.07 -21.42
N GLY A 187 -3.14 -20.22 -22.45
CA GLY A 187 -3.56 -20.54 -23.83
C GLY A 187 -5.06 -20.47 -24.10
N HIS A 188 -5.83 -19.78 -23.26
CA HIS A 188 -7.26 -19.57 -23.41
C HIS A 188 -7.60 -18.21 -24.04
N ASP A 189 -6.94 -17.89 -25.15
CA ASP A 189 -6.96 -16.57 -25.82
C ASP A 189 -8.37 -15.98 -26.02
N GLN A 190 -9.36 -16.76 -26.48
CA GLN A 190 -10.72 -16.26 -26.67
C GLN A 190 -11.41 -15.85 -25.35
N ARG A 191 -11.15 -16.59 -24.27
CA ARG A 191 -11.67 -16.25 -22.94
C ARG A 191 -10.93 -15.03 -22.41
N ALA A 192 -9.61 -14.96 -22.58
CA ALA A 192 -8.80 -13.80 -22.22
C ALA A 192 -9.29 -12.53 -22.94
N LEU A 193 -9.59 -12.59 -24.24
CA LEU A 193 -10.18 -11.49 -25.01
C LEU A 193 -11.52 -11.01 -24.44
N THR A 194 -12.34 -11.93 -23.97
CA THR A 194 -13.64 -11.57 -23.37
C THR A 194 -13.44 -10.81 -22.05
N GLU A 195 -12.51 -11.27 -21.21
CA GLU A 195 -12.24 -10.64 -19.91
C GLU A 195 -11.48 -9.32 -20.06
N ILE A 196 -10.55 -9.19 -21.01
CA ILE A 196 -9.86 -7.91 -21.25
C ILE A 196 -10.83 -6.84 -21.76
N GLU A 197 -11.81 -7.20 -22.58
CA GLU A 197 -12.85 -6.28 -23.02
C GLU A 197 -13.78 -5.87 -21.87
N ARG A 198 -14.03 -6.77 -20.91
CA ARG A 198 -14.71 -6.39 -19.66
C ARG A 198 -13.86 -5.41 -18.87
N ALA A 199 -12.57 -5.71 -18.67
CA ALA A 199 -11.65 -4.82 -17.96
C ALA A 199 -11.70 -3.39 -18.52
N MET A 200 -11.58 -3.24 -19.84
CA MET A 200 -11.63 -1.94 -20.53
C MET A 200 -12.97 -1.19 -20.36
N ARG A 201 -14.10 -1.89 -20.22
CA ARG A 201 -15.41 -1.25 -19.99
C ARG A 201 -15.56 -0.68 -18.59
N HIS A 202 -14.89 -1.29 -17.62
CA HIS A 202 -14.93 -0.89 -16.21
C HIS A 202 -13.79 0.06 -15.83
N GLU A 203 -12.98 0.50 -16.79
CA GLU A 203 -11.76 1.26 -16.51
C GLU A 203 -11.93 2.76 -16.75
N PRO A 204 -11.99 3.58 -15.68
CA PRO A 204 -12.06 5.03 -15.82
C PRO A 204 -10.69 5.67 -16.11
N LEU A 205 -9.57 4.99 -15.82
CA LEU A 205 -8.22 5.58 -15.92
C LEU A 205 -7.55 5.24 -17.25
N GLU A 206 -7.09 6.25 -17.98
CA GLU A 206 -6.42 6.07 -19.29
C GLU A 206 -5.15 5.22 -19.20
N ILE A 207 -4.37 5.34 -18.12
CA ILE A 207 -3.14 4.57 -17.93
C ILE A 207 -3.38 3.05 -17.91
N ASN A 208 -4.48 2.62 -17.31
CA ASN A 208 -4.84 1.21 -17.26
C ASN A 208 -5.37 0.73 -18.62
N LYS A 209 -6.08 1.59 -19.37
CA LYS A 209 -6.55 1.25 -20.72
C LYS A 209 -5.40 0.96 -21.67
N GLU A 210 -4.29 1.70 -21.58
CA GLU A 210 -3.09 1.43 -22.38
C GLU A 210 -2.53 0.03 -22.08
N GLN A 211 -2.40 -0.33 -20.80
CA GLN A 211 -1.96 -1.67 -20.40
C GLN A 211 -2.91 -2.76 -20.93
N TYR A 212 -4.22 -2.53 -20.83
CA TYR A 212 -5.22 -3.49 -21.29
C TYR A 212 -5.18 -3.65 -22.82
N GLN A 213 -4.94 -2.55 -23.54
CA GLN A 213 -4.78 -2.57 -24.98
C GLN A 213 -3.53 -3.35 -25.40
N VAL A 214 -2.41 -3.22 -24.68
CA VAL A 214 -1.18 -4.00 -24.94
C VAL A 214 -1.47 -5.50 -24.84
N LEU A 215 -2.14 -5.95 -23.78
CA LEU A 215 -2.50 -7.37 -23.63
C LEU A 215 -3.48 -7.81 -24.73
N LYS A 216 -4.48 -7.00 -25.05
CA LYS A 216 -5.43 -7.29 -26.14
C LYS A 216 -4.72 -7.49 -27.48
N ASP A 217 -3.80 -6.58 -27.81
CA ASP A 217 -3.03 -6.65 -29.05
C ASP A 217 -2.08 -7.85 -29.09
N GLN A 218 -1.53 -8.25 -27.94
CA GLN A 218 -0.72 -9.46 -27.83
C GLN A 218 -1.54 -10.71 -28.13
N ILE A 219 -2.74 -10.83 -27.54
CA ILE A 219 -3.63 -11.97 -27.77
C ILE A 219 -4.04 -12.07 -29.24
N LEU A 220 -4.38 -10.94 -29.88
CA LEU A 220 -4.83 -10.90 -31.28
C LEU A 220 -3.72 -11.21 -32.31
N LYS A 221 -2.44 -11.16 -31.91
CA LYS A 221 -1.29 -11.42 -32.78
C LYS A 221 -0.86 -12.89 -32.78
N LYS A 222 -1.41 -13.72 -31.90
CA LYS A 222 -1.18 -15.18 -31.87
C LYS A 222 -2.06 -15.88 -32.91
#